data_AF-W0ZDX9-F1
#
_entry.id   AF-W0ZDX9-F1
#
_cell.length_a   1.000
_cell.length_b   1.000
_cell.length_c   1.000
_cell.angle_alpha   90.00
_cell.angle_beta   90.00
_cell.angle_gamma   90.00
#
_symmetry.space_group_name_H-M   'P 1'
#
loop_
_entity.id
_entity.type
_entity.pdbx_description
1 polymer ?
#
loop_
_entity_poly.entity_id
_entity_poly.type
_entity_poly.pdbx_seq_one_letter_code
_entity_poly.pdbx_strand_id
1 'polypeptide(L)'
;MTDLDWLAIADTTALVLVLIGALLCLTASIGLLRFRDVPSRLHAATKPQVLGLLLICIAIALSLRAWPVAAFVVPVFLIQLATAPLSAHMVGRAAYRNGTLDEGALVVDELRDSRETPPAAGG
;
A
#
# COMPACT_ATOMS: atom_id res chain seq x y z
N MET A 1 36.94 13.12 -18.06
CA MET A 1 36.87 11.78 -17.42
C MET A 1 36.15 11.93 -16.08
N THR A 2 34.93 12.44 -16.12
CA THR A 2 34.14 12.86 -14.94
C THR A 2 32.66 12.62 -15.19
N ASP A 3 32.18 12.88 -16.40
CA ASP A 3 30.77 12.68 -16.75
C ASP A 3 30.39 11.20 -16.85
N LEU A 4 31.29 10.36 -17.38
CA LEU A 4 31.07 8.92 -17.51
C LEU A 4 30.97 8.22 -16.14
N ASP A 5 31.81 8.63 -15.19
CA ASP A 5 31.83 8.07 -13.83
C ASP A 5 30.56 8.46 -13.06
N TRP A 6 30.11 9.71 -13.20
CA TRP A 6 28.87 10.18 -12.60
C TRP A 6 27.64 9.45 -13.17
N LEU A 7 27.60 9.23 -14.49
CA LEU A 7 26.55 8.46 -15.15
C LEU A 7 26.49 7.03 -14.58
N ALA A 8 27.64 6.36 -14.48
CA ALA A 8 27.75 4.99 -13.96
C ALA A 8 27.31 4.88 -12.49
N ILE A 9 27.69 5.84 -11.64
CA ILE A 9 27.29 5.86 -10.22
C ILE A 9 25.77 6.03 -10.10
N ALA A 10 25.18 6.95 -10.85
CA ALA A 10 23.74 7.19 -10.83
C ALA A 10 22.95 5.97 -11.31
N ASP A 11 23.39 5.30 -12.37
CA ASP A 11 22.71 4.13 -12.92
C ASP A 11 22.84 2.92 -11.99
N THR A 12 24.01 2.72 -11.37
CA THR A 12 24.22 1.67 -10.36
C THR A 12 23.33 1.91 -9.13
N THR A 13 23.23 3.15 -8.69
CA THR A 13 22.36 3.54 -7.57
C THR A 13 20.90 3.28 -7.90
N ALA A 14 20.45 3.68 -9.10
CA ALA A 14 19.09 3.41 -9.55
C ALA A 14 18.78 1.91 -9.60
N LEU A 15 19.71 1.08 -10.10
CA LEU A 15 19.55 -0.37 -10.14
C LEU A 15 19.35 -0.97 -8.74
N VAL A 16 20.17 -0.56 -7.76
CA VAL A 16 20.06 -1.01 -6.38
C VAL A 16 18.72 -0.59 -5.78
N LEU A 17 18.29 0.65 -5.99
CA LEU A 17 17.00 1.15 -5.50
C LEU A 17 15.82 0.38 -6.09
N VAL A 18 15.84 0.07 -7.40
CA VAL A 18 14.80 -0.73 -8.05
C VAL A 18 14.76 -2.15 -7.48
N LEU A 19 15.90 -2.79 -7.27
CA LEU A 19 15.97 -4.14 -6.69
C LEU A 19 15.39 -4.19 -5.28
N ILE A 20 15.77 -3.23 -4.43
CA ILE A 20 15.23 -3.12 -3.07
C ILE A 20 13.73 -2.84 -3.13
N GLY A 21 13.29 -1.92 -3.98
CA GLY A 21 11.87 -1.60 -4.16
C GLY A 21 11.06 -2.81 -4.63
N ALA A 22 11.57 -3.58 -5.58
CA ALA A 22 10.95 -4.81 -6.07
C ALA A 22 10.84 -5.89 -4.99
N LEU A 23 11.89 -6.08 -4.18
CA LEU A 23 11.85 -6.99 -3.03
C LEU A 23 10.81 -6.55 -2.00
N LEU A 24 10.70 -5.25 -1.71
CA LEU A 24 9.67 -4.73 -0.82
C LEU A 24 8.26 -4.97 -1.36
N CYS A 25 8.02 -4.73 -2.66
CA CYS A 25 6.74 -5.04 -3.31
C CYS A 25 6.41 -6.54 -3.25
N LEU A 26 7.42 -7.41 -3.40
CA LEU A 26 7.25 -8.85 -3.25
C LEU A 26 6.87 -9.22 -1.81
N THR A 27 7.55 -8.65 -0.81
CA THR A 27 7.21 -8.89 0.60
C THR A 27 5.82 -8.40 0.97
N ALA A 28 5.36 -7.26 0.42
CA ALA A 28 3.99 -6.77 0.57
C ALA A 28 2.97 -7.77 0.01
N SER A 29 3.24 -8.32 -1.18
CA SER A 29 2.39 -9.33 -1.83
C SER A 29 2.35 -10.64 -1.03
N ILE A 30 3.48 -11.08 -0.49
CA ILE A 30 3.55 -12.25 0.40
C ILE A 30 2.78 -11.99 1.71
N GLY A 31 2.89 -10.79 2.28
CA GLY A 31 2.13 -10.37 3.46
C GLY A 31 0.62 -10.45 3.25
N LEU A 32 0.13 -10.05 2.07
CA LEU A 32 -1.30 -10.17 1.70
C LEU A 32 -1.81 -11.61 1.71
N LEU A 33 -0.96 -12.57 1.35
CA LEU A 33 -1.32 -14.00 1.28
C LEU A 33 -1.15 -14.71 2.63
N ARG A 34 -0.24 -14.23 3.48
CA ARG A 34 0.10 -14.89 4.76
C ARG A 34 -0.83 -14.54 5.92
N PHE A 35 -1.33 -13.31 5.98
CA PHE A 35 -2.22 -12.89 7.07
C PHE A 35 -3.67 -13.26 6.77
N ARG A 36 -4.38 -13.86 7.73
CA ARG A 36 -5.82 -14.20 7.63
C ARG A 36 -6.72 -12.99 7.91
N ASP A 37 -6.30 -12.09 8.81
CA ASP A 37 -7.10 -10.95 9.23
C ASP A 37 -6.97 -9.76 8.27
N VAL A 38 -8.11 -9.22 7.86
CA VAL A 38 -8.22 -8.06 6.96
C VAL A 38 -7.37 -6.85 7.38
N PRO A 39 -7.42 -6.36 8.64
CA PRO A 39 -6.59 -5.22 9.06
C PRO A 39 -5.09 -5.56 9.07
N SER A 40 -4.73 -6.80 9.45
CA SER A 40 -3.33 -7.27 9.43
C SER A 40 -2.79 -7.37 7.99
N ARG A 41 -3.61 -7.83 7.04
CA ARG A 41 -3.28 -7.85 5.60
C ARG A 41 -3.06 -6.44 5.06
N LEU A 42 -3.94 -5.50 5.39
CA LEU A 42 -3.84 -4.11 4.96
C LEU A 42 -2.57 -3.44 5.48
N HIS A 43 -2.23 -3.61 6.75
CA HIS A 43 -0.99 -3.06 7.31
C HIS A 43 0.27 -3.70 6.74
N ALA A 44 0.27 -5.03 6.56
CA ALA A 44 1.41 -5.76 6.02
C ALA A 44 1.64 -5.46 4.53
N ALA A 45 0.59 -5.19 3.77
CA ALA A 45 0.68 -4.89 2.36
C ALA A 45 1.07 -3.44 2.10
N THR A 46 0.45 -2.49 2.80
CA THR A 46 0.61 -1.06 2.48
C THR A 46 1.97 -0.51 2.88
N LYS A 47 2.53 -0.90 4.04
CA LYS A 47 3.80 -0.34 4.53
C LYS A 47 5.00 -0.65 3.61
N PRO A 48 5.26 -1.90 3.20
CA PRO A 48 6.37 -2.19 2.30
C PRO A 48 6.08 -1.70 0.88
N GLN A 49 4.82 -1.72 0.43
CA GLN A 49 4.44 -1.28 -0.92
C GLN A 49 4.67 0.22 -1.14
N VAL A 50 4.29 1.08 -0.20
CA VAL A 50 4.49 2.53 -0.32
C VAL A 50 5.98 2.87 -0.34
N LEU A 51 6.78 2.21 0.51
CA LEU A 51 8.24 2.39 0.53
C LEU A 51 8.89 1.88 -0.76
N GLY A 52 8.47 0.71 -1.25
CA GLY A 52 8.98 0.12 -2.49
C GLY A 52 8.67 0.96 -3.72
N LEU A 53 7.45 1.49 -3.82
CA LEU A 53 7.07 2.41 -4.89
C LEU A 53 7.89 3.71 -4.85
N LEU A 54 8.08 4.29 -3.66
CA LEU A 54 8.88 5.50 -3.49
C LEU A 54 10.33 5.29 -3.97
N LEU A 55 10.95 4.17 -3.58
CA LEU A 55 12.30 3.80 -4.03
C LEU A 55 12.40 3.67 -5.55
N ILE A 56 11.43 3.01 -6.18
CA ILE A 56 11.37 2.85 -7.64
C ILE A 56 11.18 4.21 -8.33
N CYS A 57 10.29 5.07 -7.83
CA CYS A 57 10.08 6.40 -8.38
C CYS A 57 11.35 7.27 -8.28
N ILE A 58 12.07 7.21 -7.16
CA ILE A 58 13.36 7.92 -6.98
C ILE A 58 14.39 7.37 -7.97
N ALA A 59 14.50 6.05 -8.13
CA ALA A 59 15.42 5.45 -9.08
C ALA A 59 15.14 5.88 -10.53
N ILE A 60 13.86 5.91 -10.92
CA ILE A 60 13.43 6.35 -12.25
C ILE A 60 13.75 7.83 -12.47
N ALA A 61 13.50 8.69 -11.46
CA ALA A 61 13.82 10.11 -11.53
C ALA A 61 15.34 10.34 -11.67
N LEU A 62 16.16 9.57 -10.94
CA LEU A 62 17.63 9.62 -11.02
C LEU A 62 18.18 9.09 -12.35
N SER A 63 17.56 8.04 -12.91
CA SER A 63 18.03 7.41 -14.15
C SER A 63 17.66 8.25 -15.37
N LEU A 64 16.38 8.65 -15.50
CA LEU A 64 15.89 9.39 -16.68
C LEU A 64 16.27 10.88 -16.66
N ARG A 65 16.52 11.46 -15.48
CA ARG A 65 16.97 12.86 -15.29
C ARG A 65 16.11 13.89 -16.04
N ALA A 66 14.87 13.52 -16.31
CA ALA A 66 13.92 14.30 -17.09
C ALA A 66 12.93 14.97 -16.13
N TRP A 67 12.84 16.30 -16.22
CA TRP A 67 11.91 17.10 -15.42
C TRP A 67 10.46 16.59 -15.47
N PRO A 68 9.90 16.21 -16.64
CA PRO A 68 8.55 15.66 -16.72
C PRO A 68 8.37 14.40 -15.86
N VAL A 69 9.38 13.52 -15.83
CA VAL A 69 9.33 12.27 -15.06
C VAL A 69 9.31 12.56 -13.56
N ALA A 70 10.15 13.48 -13.09
CA ALA A 70 10.16 13.92 -11.69
C ALA A 70 8.81 14.55 -11.27
N ALA A 71 8.19 15.33 -12.16
CA ALA A 71 6.88 15.91 -11.92
C ALA A 71 5.77 14.86 -11.76
N PHE A 72 5.85 13.72 -12.44
CA PHE A 72 4.89 12.62 -12.31
C PHE A 72 5.04 11.80 -11.03
N VAL A 73 6.20 11.83 -10.36
CA VAL A 73 6.41 11.11 -9.09
C VAL A 73 5.44 11.62 -8.00
N VAL A 74 5.21 12.92 -7.95
CA VAL A 74 4.33 13.55 -6.95
C VAL A 74 2.88 13.05 -7.04
N PRO A 75 2.17 13.16 -8.18
CA PRO A 75 0.80 12.66 -8.27
C PRO A 75 0.73 11.14 -8.12
N VAL A 76 1.71 10.37 -8.59
CA VAL A 76 1.77 8.91 -8.37
C VAL A 76 1.79 8.60 -6.86
N PHE A 77 2.64 9.28 -6.11
CA PHE A 77 2.75 9.09 -4.66
C PHE A 77 1.46 9.51 -3.93
N LEU A 78 0.86 10.65 -4.31
CA LEU A 78 -0.38 11.13 -3.72
C LEU A 78 -1.56 10.17 -3.99
N ILE A 79 -1.70 9.71 -5.22
CA ILE A 79 -2.73 8.73 -5.59
C ILE A 79 -2.50 7.42 -4.84
N GLN A 80 -1.26 6.96 -4.71
CA GLN A 80 -0.94 5.75 -3.95
C GLN A 80 -1.32 5.90 -2.47
N LEU A 81 -1.03 7.05 -1.86
CA LEU A 81 -1.43 7.35 -0.49
C LEU A 81 -2.94 7.45 -0.31
N ALA A 82 -3.69 7.94 -1.30
CA ALA A 82 -5.15 7.96 -1.27
C ALA A 82 -5.77 6.56 -1.48
N THR A 83 -5.13 5.72 -2.30
CA THR A 83 -5.61 4.37 -2.64
C THR A 83 -5.62 3.44 -1.42
N ALA A 84 -4.61 3.56 -0.54
CA ALA A 84 -4.48 2.73 0.66
C ALA A 84 -5.67 2.87 1.64
N PRO A 85 -6.04 4.07 2.14
CA PRO A 85 -7.18 4.26 3.04
C PRO A 85 -8.52 4.01 2.37
N LEU A 86 -8.69 4.35 1.08
CA LEU A 86 -9.92 4.01 0.34
C LEU A 86 -10.12 2.50 0.26
N SER A 87 -9.05 1.77 -0.09
CA SER A 87 -9.06 0.31 -0.12
C SER A 87 -9.29 -0.28 1.28
N ALA A 88 -8.66 0.28 2.32
CA ALA A 88 -8.88 -0.15 3.69
C ALA A 88 -10.34 0.01 4.12
N HIS A 89 -10.96 1.16 3.80
CA HIS A 89 -12.35 1.44 4.12
C HIS A 89 -13.31 0.52 3.37
N MET A 90 -13.11 0.32 2.06
CA MET A 90 -13.94 -0.57 1.24
C MET A 90 -13.83 -2.03 1.68
N VAL A 91 -12.60 -2.52 1.92
CA VAL A 91 -12.36 -3.90 2.36
C VAL A 91 -12.89 -4.09 3.78
N GLY A 92 -12.76 -3.11 4.67
CA GLY A 92 -13.34 -3.15 6.02
C GLY A 92 -14.87 -3.26 5.99
N ARG A 93 -15.56 -2.42 5.20
CA ARG A 93 -17.02 -2.53 5.03
C ARG A 93 -17.45 -3.85 4.41
N ALA A 94 -16.71 -4.34 3.40
CA ALA A 94 -17.01 -5.62 2.76
C ALA A 94 -16.80 -6.80 3.72
N ALA A 95 -15.71 -6.79 4.49
CA ALA A 95 -15.40 -7.83 5.46
C ALA A 95 -16.43 -7.89 6.59
N TYR A 96 -16.86 -6.72 7.09
CA TYR A 96 -17.94 -6.63 8.08
C TYR A 96 -19.24 -7.16 7.50
N ARG A 97 -19.64 -6.72 6.31
CA ARG A 97 -20.89 -7.15 5.65
C ARG A 97 -20.92 -8.64 5.36
N ASN A 98 -19.81 -9.23 4.92
CA ASN A 98 -19.73 -10.63 4.52
C ASN A 98 -19.47 -11.60 5.70
N GLY A 99 -19.31 -11.08 6.93
CA GLY A 99 -19.01 -11.92 8.11
C GLY A 99 -17.63 -12.58 8.06
N THR A 100 -16.71 -12.04 7.26
CA THR A 100 -15.35 -12.58 7.11
C THR A 100 -14.34 -11.92 8.05
N LEU A 101 -14.82 -11.08 8.97
CA LEU A 101 -14.01 -10.58 10.08
C LEU A 101 -13.89 -11.69 11.13
N ASP A 102 -12.70 -11.83 11.71
CA ASP A 102 -12.50 -12.73 12.84
C ASP A 102 -13.17 -12.13 14.08
N GLU A 103 -14.36 -12.63 14.41
CA GLU A 103 -15.13 -12.20 15.59
C GLU A 103 -14.37 -12.46 16.90
N GLY A 104 -13.45 -13.43 16.93
CA GLY A 104 -12.59 -13.70 18.07
C GLY A 104 -11.45 -12.68 18.28
N ALA A 105 -11.12 -11.89 17.25
CA ALA A 105 -10.13 -10.83 17.32
C ALA A 105 -10.75 -9.47 17.72
N LEU A 106 -12.08 -9.36 17.72
CA LEU A 106 -12.80 -8.15 18.09
C LEU A 106 -13.04 -8.11 19.61
N VAL A 107 -12.29 -7.27 20.32
CA VAL A 107 -12.47 -7.08 21.78
C VAL A 107 -13.74 -6.29 22.09
N VAL A 108 -14.11 -5.33 21.22
CA VAL A 108 -15.33 -4.53 21.30
C VAL A 108 -15.88 -4.36 19.88
N ASP A 109 -17.15 -4.71 19.68
CA ASP A 109 -17.89 -4.47 18.44
C ASP A 109 -19.16 -3.68 18.75
N GLU A 110 -19.05 -2.35 18.69
CA GLU A 110 -20.18 -1.43 18.87
C GLU A 110 -21.19 -1.49 17.70
N LEU A 111 -20.77 -2.02 16.55
CA LEU A 111 -21.60 -2.14 15.36
C LEU A 111 -22.49 -3.39 15.41
N ARG A 112 -22.23 -4.35 16.31
CA ARG A 112 -23.04 -5.55 16.50
C ARG A 112 -24.48 -5.22 16.91
N ASP A 113 -24.65 -4.25 17.80
CA ASP A 113 -25.96 -3.86 18.35
C ASP A 113 -26.91 -3.31 17.27
N SER A 114 -26.34 -2.62 16.26
CA SER A 114 -27.07 -2.12 15.09
C SER A 114 -27.53 -3.23 14.11
N ARG A 115 -26.93 -4.42 14.17
CA ARG A 115 -27.37 -5.61 13.40
C ARG A 115 -28.46 -6.41 14.11
N GLU A 116 -28.40 -6.46 15.44
CA GLU A 116 -29.31 -7.26 16.26
C GLU A 116 -30.67 -6.57 16.49
N THR A 117 -30.80 -5.27 16.19
CA THR A 117 -32.10 -4.58 16.22
C THR A 117 -33.01 -5.13 15.09
N PRO A 118 -34.08 -5.89 15.39
CA PRO A 118 -34.99 -6.39 14.37
C PRO A 118 -35.71 -5.22 13.68
N PRO A 119 -36.09 -5.35 12.39
CA PRO A 119 -36.89 -4.36 11.68
C PRO A 119 -38.32 -4.35 12.23
N ALA A 120 -38.52 -3.79 13.42
CA ALA A 120 -39.82 -3.61 14.04
C ALA A 120 -39.78 -2.52 15.13
N ALA A 121 -39.80 -1.26 14.69
CA ALA A 121 -40.46 -0.12 15.33
C ALA A 121 -40.06 1.15 14.55
N GLY A 122 -40.87 1.81 13.73
CA GLY A 122 -42.30 1.74 13.44
C GLY A 122 -42.70 3.07 12.78
N GLY A 123 -43.79 3.07 12.00
CA GLY A 123 -44.47 4.29 11.53
C GLY A 123 -44.34 4.58 10.04
#